data_AF-A0A482YA64-F1
#
_entry.id   AF-A0A482YA64-F1
#
_cell.length_a   1.000
_cell.length_b   1.000
_cell.length_c   1.000
_cell.angle_alpha   90.00
_cell.angle_beta   90.00
_cell.angle_gamma   90.00
#
_symmetry.space_group_name_H-M   'P 1'
#
loop_
_entity.id
_entity.type
_entity.pdbx_description
1 polymer ?
#
loop_
_entity_poly.entity_id
_entity_poly.type
_entity_poly.pdbx_seq_one_letter_code
_entity_poly.pdbx_strand_id
1 'polypeptide(L)'
;MTPSTRSSGTLERLIERARRVVTRFASPTDGPAGGWLRPTAAGGLLVVLASVTMSLAAAPVLGDSVRIRWSIGTYYGPEYAPTPLALATFPALVAVIYVGFRALVWGLERAGAFDATDDLVRSVYELCALVTLLALVFVQIVFIVANLL
;
A
#
# COMPACT_ATOMS: atom_id res chain seq x y z
N MET A 1 37.83 -2.97 24.86
CA MET A 1 36.45 -3.43 24.64
C MET A 1 35.67 -2.31 23.99
N THR A 2 35.40 -2.39 22.70
CA THR A 2 34.65 -1.39 21.91
C THR A 2 33.66 -2.13 21.01
N PRO A 3 32.35 -2.10 21.31
CA PRO A 3 31.32 -2.69 20.47
C PRO A 3 30.66 -1.59 19.61
N SER A 4 30.48 -1.81 18.29
CA SER A 4 29.36 -1.26 17.48
C SER A 4 29.53 -1.33 15.94
N THR A 5 30.51 -2.01 15.37
CA THR A 5 30.65 -2.13 13.89
C THR A 5 29.68 -3.11 13.19
N ARG A 6 28.79 -3.77 13.93
CA ARG A 6 27.90 -4.82 13.37
C ARG A 6 26.58 -4.30 12.77
N SER A 7 26.04 -3.17 13.25
CA SER A 7 24.74 -2.68 12.77
C SER A 7 24.83 -1.93 11.44
N SER A 8 25.92 -1.19 11.18
CA SER A 8 26.10 -0.39 9.96
C SER A 8 26.11 -1.26 8.69
N GLY A 9 26.88 -2.35 8.68
CA GLY A 9 26.98 -3.24 7.53
C GLY A 9 25.71 -4.07 7.26
N THR A 10 24.77 -4.12 8.20
CA THR A 10 23.46 -4.78 8.00
C THR A 10 22.47 -3.79 7.39
N LEU A 11 22.51 -2.53 7.85
CA LEU A 11 21.73 -1.43 7.29
C LEU A 11 22.16 -1.13 5.84
N GLU A 12 23.46 -1.05 5.56
CA GLU A 12 23.99 -0.87 4.20
C GLU A 12 23.57 -2.01 3.26
N ARG A 13 23.58 -3.26 3.74
CA ARG A 13 23.11 -4.40 2.96
C ARG A 13 21.61 -4.36 2.70
N LEU A 14 20.81 -3.86 3.65
CA LEU A 14 19.38 -3.64 3.46
C LEU A 14 19.12 -2.51 2.47
N ILE A 15 19.85 -1.40 2.58
CA ILE A 15 19.78 -0.27 1.65
C ILE A 15 20.18 -0.72 0.25
N GLU A 16 21.24 -1.52 0.11
CA GLU A 16 21.70 -2.00 -1.19
C GLU A 16 20.75 -3.04 -1.81
N ARG A 17 20.11 -3.87 -0.97
CA ARG A 17 19.02 -4.76 -1.42
C ARG A 17 17.78 -3.98 -1.84
N ALA A 18 17.38 -3.01 -1.03
CA ALA A 18 16.25 -2.13 -1.34
C ALA A 18 16.53 -1.35 -2.62
N ARG A 19 17.72 -0.77 -2.76
CA ARG A 19 18.20 -0.09 -3.98
C ARG A 19 18.12 -1.03 -5.19
N ARG A 20 18.62 -2.26 -5.09
CA ARG A 20 18.54 -3.23 -6.20
C ARG A 20 17.12 -3.61 -6.57
N VAL A 21 16.23 -3.74 -5.60
CA VAL A 21 14.81 -4.01 -5.85
C VAL A 21 14.17 -2.79 -6.51
N VAL A 22 14.43 -1.60 -5.98
CA VAL A 22 13.96 -0.31 -6.51
C VAL A 22 14.43 -0.10 -7.94
N THR A 23 15.72 -0.27 -8.24
CA THR A 23 16.26 -0.09 -9.61
C THR A 23 15.75 -1.16 -10.58
N ARG A 24 15.35 -2.34 -10.10
CA ARG A 24 14.72 -3.37 -10.93
C ARG A 24 13.27 -3.02 -11.26
N PHE A 25 12.56 -2.38 -10.34
CA PHE A 25 11.22 -1.83 -10.59
C PHE A 25 11.25 -0.48 -11.32
N ALA A 26 12.35 0.27 -11.21
CA ALA A 26 12.58 1.56 -11.85
C ALA A 26 13.39 1.45 -13.15
N SER A 27 13.79 0.24 -13.58
CA SER A 27 14.41 0.07 -14.90
C SER A 27 13.42 0.54 -15.96
N PRO A 28 13.75 1.62 -16.70
CA PRO A 28 12.88 2.13 -17.72
C PRO A 28 12.80 1.08 -18.82
N THR A 29 11.59 0.61 -19.10
CA THR A 29 11.31 0.23 -20.46
C THR A 29 11.29 1.53 -21.25
N ASP A 30 12.43 1.84 -21.88
CA ASP A 30 12.55 2.86 -22.91
C ASP A 30 11.62 2.47 -24.08
N GLY A 31 10.37 2.89 -23.94
CA GLY A 31 9.34 2.87 -24.96
C GLY A 31 8.37 3.99 -24.62
N PRO A 32 7.56 4.47 -25.57
CA PRO A 32 6.61 5.57 -25.36
C PRO A 32 5.52 5.27 -24.29
N ALA A 33 5.61 4.12 -23.62
CA ALA A 33 4.78 3.65 -22.51
C ALA A 33 5.54 3.54 -21.17
N GLY A 34 6.65 4.27 -20.98
CA GLY A 34 7.38 4.33 -19.71
C GLY A 34 6.56 5.03 -18.61
N GLY A 35 5.92 4.28 -17.70
CA GLY A 35 5.24 4.88 -16.55
C GLY A 35 4.10 4.09 -15.90
N TRP A 36 3.76 2.90 -16.40
CA TRP A 36 2.53 2.19 -15.98
C TRP A 36 2.59 1.63 -14.55
N LEU A 37 3.78 1.32 -14.04
CA LEU A 37 3.96 0.73 -12.71
C LEU A 37 4.19 1.78 -11.61
N ARG A 38 4.14 3.07 -11.93
CA ARG A 38 4.32 4.10 -10.90
C ARG A 38 3.08 4.14 -9.99
N PRO A 39 3.24 3.93 -8.67
CA PRO A 39 2.15 3.92 -7.69
C PRO A 39 1.37 5.23 -7.66
N THR A 40 2.05 6.36 -7.86
CA THR A 40 1.42 7.68 -7.95
C THR A 40 0.84 7.98 -9.34
N ALA A 41 1.08 7.10 -10.34
CA ALA A 41 0.45 7.11 -11.66
C ALA A 41 -0.60 6.00 -11.80
N ALA A 42 -0.48 5.11 -12.79
CA ALA A 42 -1.48 4.07 -13.09
C ALA A 42 -1.44 2.89 -12.08
N GLY A 43 -0.30 2.64 -11.43
CA GLY A 43 -0.13 1.51 -10.50
C GLY A 43 -1.06 1.60 -9.29
N GLY A 44 -1.18 2.76 -8.65
CA GLY A 44 -2.08 2.94 -7.51
C GLY A 44 -3.56 2.81 -7.89
N LEU A 45 -3.93 3.25 -9.10
CA LEU A 45 -5.29 3.07 -9.62
C LEU A 45 -5.63 1.58 -9.80
N LEU A 46 -4.69 0.78 -10.31
CA LEU A 46 -4.88 -0.67 -10.40
C LEU A 46 -5.09 -1.33 -9.03
N VAL A 47 -4.38 -0.85 -7.99
CA VAL A 47 -4.58 -1.34 -6.62
C VAL A 47 -5.97 -0.98 -6.09
N VAL A 48 -6.46 0.24 -6.37
CA VAL A 48 -7.83 0.64 -6.04
C VAL A 48 -8.84 -0.27 -6.75
N LEU A 49 -8.68 -0.49 -8.06
CA LEU A 49 -9.56 -1.36 -8.85
C LEU A 49 -9.54 -2.82 -8.35
N ALA A 50 -8.36 -3.32 -7.97
CA ALA A 50 -8.22 -4.64 -7.36
C ALA A 50 -8.98 -4.72 -6.03
N SER A 51 -8.88 -3.70 -5.18
CA SER A 51 -9.62 -3.61 -3.92
C SER A 51 -11.13 -3.60 -4.15
N VAL A 52 -11.63 -2.84 -5.13
CA VAL A 52 -13.05 -2.83 -5.52
C VAL A 52 -13.50 -4.21 -6.00
N THR A 53 -12.74 -4.81 -6.92
CA THR A 53 -13.06 -6.12 -7.51
C THR A 53 -13.13 -7.20 -6.44
N MET A 54 -12.19 -7.17 -5.48
CA MET A 54 -12.15 -8.10 -4.37
C MET A 54 -13.34 -7.93 -3.42
N SER A 55 -13.73 -6.68 -3.11
CA SER A 55 -14.94 -6.41 -2.32
C SER A 55 -16.20 -6.93 -3.01
N LEU A 56 -16.33 -6.71 -4.32
CA LEU A 56 -17.48 -7.22 -5.09
C LEU A 56 -17.50 -8.76 -5.15
N ALA A 57 -16.34 -9.39 -5.33
CA ALA A 57 -16.23 -10.84 -5.38
C ALA A 57 -16.51 -11.51 -4.03
N ALA A 58 -16.17 -10.85 -2.91
CA ALA A 58 -16.38 -11.39 -1.56
C ALA A 58 -17.82 -11.20 -1.05
N ALA A 59 -18.53 -10.18 -1.54
CA ALA A 59 -19.90 -9.85 -1.11
C ALA A 59 -20.89 -11.04 -1.10
N PRO A 60 -21.00 -11.88 -2.15
CA PRO A 60 -21.96 -12.98 -2.14
C PRO A 60 -21.60 -14.12 -1.16
N VAL A 61 -20.35 -14.18 -0.69
CA VAL A 61 -19.86 -15.28 0.15
C VAL A 61 -19.92 -14.94 1.64
N LEU A 62 -19.83 -13.66 2.00
CA LEU A 62 -19.72 -13.18 3.38
C LEU A 62 -21.07 -13.01 4.11
N GLY A 63 -22.20 -13.21 3.43
CA GLY A 63 -23.54 -13.02 4.02
C GLY A 63 -23.88 -11.56 4.32
N ASP A 64 -24.96 -11.32 5.08
CA ASP A 64 -25.50 -9.97 5.33
C ASP A 64 -24.70 -9.16 6.37
N SER A 65 -23.98 -9.86 7.26
CA SER A 65 -23.18 -9.25 8.32
C SER A 65 -21.84 -9.94 8.49
N VAL A 66 -20.77 -9.16 8.62
CA VAL A 66 -19.41 -9.63 8.90
C VAL A 66 -19.03 -9.32 10.34
N ARG A 67 -18.23 -10.19 10.93
CA ARG A 67 -17.60 -9.97 12.23
C ARG A 67 -16.50 -8.92 12.07
N ILE A 68 -16.50 -7.93 12.94
CA ILE A 68 -15.49 -6.86 12.98
C ILE A 68 -14.61 -6.93 14.23
N ARG A 69 -14.92 -7.85 15.14
CA ARG A 69 -14.28 -7.99 16.43
C ARG A 69 -13.70 -9.39 16.61
N TRP A 70 -12.38 -9.44 16.83
CA TRP A 70 -11.62 -10.66 17.15
C TRP A 70 -10.86 -10.55 18.49
N SER A 71 -11.37 -9.75 19.43
CA SER A 71 -10.72 -9.54 20.73
C SER A 71 -10.91 -10.73 21.70
N ILE A 72 -9.90 -11.03 22.50
CA ILE A 72 -9.99 -11.95 23.65
C ILE A 72 -10.28 -11.11 24.91
N GLY A 73 -11.53 -11.07 25.37
CA GLY A 73 -11.93 -10.33 26.59
C GLY A 73 -13.34 -9.73 26.55
N THR A 74 -13.77 -9.10 27.65
CA THR A 74 -15.08 -8.44 27.79
C THR A 74 -15.06 -7.05 27.14
N TYR A 75 -15.89 -6.84 26.13
CA TYR A 75 -16.11 -5.55 25.48
C TYR A 75 -17.59 -5.42 25.10
N TYR A 76 -18.12 -4.20 25.25
CA TYR A 76 -19.56 -3.89 25.20
C TYR A 76 -20.02 -3.18 23.91
N GLY A 77 -19.21 -3.18 22.84
CA GLY A 77 -19.58 -2.59 21.55
C GLY A 77 -20.02 -3.61 20.48
N PRO A 78 -20.39 -3.13 19.27
CA PRO A 78 -20.94 -3.95 18.21
C PRO A 78 -19.93 -5.01 17.72
N GLU A 79 -20.37 -6.26 17.64
CA GLU A 79 -19.56 -7.40 17.19
C GLU A 79 -19.58 -7.58 15.66
N TYR A 80 -20.66 -7.15 15.03
CA TYR A 80 -20.92 -7.33 13.60
C TYR A 80 -21.20 -5.99 12.92
N ALA A 81 -20.81 -5.88 11.65
CA ALA A 81 -21.15 -4.78 10.77
C ALA A 81 -21.86 -5.29 9.52
N PRO A 82 -22.71 -4.47 8.87
CA PRO A 82 -23.26 -4.80 7.56
C PRO A 82 -22.14 -5.04 6.56
N THR A 83 -22.15 -6.22 5.91
CA THR A 83 -21.17 -6.61 4.89
C THR A 83 -20.92 -5.55 3.82
N PRO A 84 -21.95 -4.92 3.21
CA PRO A 84 -21.70 -3.91 2.18
C PRO A 84 -20.94 -2.69 2.71
N LEU A 85 -21.19 -2.28 3.96
CA LEU A 85 -20.51 -1.15 4.58
C LEU A 85 -19.05 -1.50 4.89
N ALA A 86 -18.82 -2.68 5.47
CA ALA A 86 -17.47 -3.16 5.77
C ALA A 86 -16.62 -3.30 4.49
N LEU A 87 -17.17 -3.92 3.45
CA LEU A 87 -16.47 -4.13 2.17
C LEU A 87 -16.27 -2.84 1.37
N ALA A 88 -17.17 -1.85 1.47
CA ALA A 88 -16.99 -0.56 0.83
C ALA A 88 -15.91 0.30 1.50
N THR A 89 -15.63 0.08 2.78
CA THR A 89 -14.65 0.85 3.55
C THR A 89 -13.22 0.65 3.02
N PHE A 90 -12.86 -0.57 2.62
CA PHE A 90 -11.53 -0.87 2.06
C PHE A 90 -11.19 -0.09 0.78
N PRO A 91 -11.96 -0.19 -0.32
CA PRO A 91 -11.66 0.56 -1.53
C PRO A 91 -11.75 2.07 -1.30
N ALA A 92 -12.63 2.55 -0.41
CA ALA A 92 -12.68 3.95 -0.03
C ALA A 92 -11.37 4.41 0.65
N LEU A 93 -10.85 3.65 1.62
CA LEU A 93 -9.59 3.95 2.28
C LEU A 93 -8.41 3.92 1.31
N VAL A 94 -8.33 2.89 0.46
CA VAL A 94 -7.28 2.76 -0.56
C VAL A 94 -7.34 3.95 -1.53
N ALA A 95 -8.52 4.36 -1.97
CA ALA A 95 -8.71 5.50 -2.86
C ALA A 95 -8.30 6.83 -2.21
N VAL A 96 -8.71 7.08 -0.96
CA VAL A 96 -8.33 8.29 -0.22
C VAL A 96 -6.81 8.38 -0.06
N ILE A 97 -6.16 7.28 0.32
CA ILE A 97 -4.70 7.23 0.50
C ILE A 97 -3.97 7.41 -0.84
N TYR A 98 -4.45 6.79 -1.92
CA TYR A 98 -3.92 6.99 -3.27
C TYR A 98 -3.99 8.46 -3.70
N VAL A 99 -5.13 9.12 -3.51
CA VAL A 99 -5.30 10.56 -3.81
C VAL A 99 -4.38 11.40 -2.94
N GLY A 100 -4.23 11.06 -1.66
CA GLY A 100 -3.30 11.71 -0.73
C GLY A 100 -1.85 11.64 -1.20
N PHE A 101 -1.38 10.46 -1.61
CA PHE A 101 -0.03 10.30 -2.17
C PHE A 101 0.15 11.11 -3.45
N ARG A 102 -0.85 11.10 -4.35
CA ARG A 102 -0.80 11.88 -5.58
C ARG A 102 -0.72 13.38 -5.32
N ALA A 103 -1.51 13.88 -4.38
CA ALA A 103 -1.49 15.29 -3.97
C ALA A 103 -0.16 15.66 -3.32
N LEU A 104 0.42 14.77 -2.52
CA LEU A 104 1.71 14.99 -1.88
C LEU A 104 2.86 15.03 -2.89
N VAL A 105 2.90 14.11 -3.87
CA VAL A 105 3.89 14.17 -4.96
C VAL A 105 3.80 15.50 -5.69
N TRP A 106 2.59 15.92 -6.05
CA TRP A 106 2.39 17.17 -6.77
C TRP A 106 2.86 18.39 -5.95
N GLY A 107 2.60 18.40 -4.64
CA GLY A 107 3.11 19.43 -3.74
C GLY A 107 4.63 19.45 -3.63
N LEU A 108 5.25 18.27 -3.50
CA LEU A 108 6.71 18.11 -3.42
C LEU A 108 7.41 18.52 -4.73
N GLU A 109 6.83 18.17 -5.88
CA GLU A 109 7.31 18.59 -7.20
C GLU A 109 7.29 20.12 -7.33
N ARG A 110 6.22 20.78 -6.87
CA ARG A 110 6.14 22.25 -6.86
C ARG A 110 7.12 22.93 -5.92
N ALA A 111 7.46 22.27 -4.81
CA ALA A 111 8.40 22.78 -3.84
C ALA A 111 9.87 22.56 -4.25
N GLY A 112 10.13 21.92 -5.40
CA GLY A 112 11.49 21.56 -5.82
C GLY A 112 12.14 20.48 -4.95
N ALA A 113 11.35 19.74 -4.17
CA ALA A 113 11.86 18.74 -3.23
C ALA A 113 12.47 17.50 -3.92
N PHE A 114 12.23 17.34 -5.22
CA PHE A 114 12.82 16.31 -6.08
C PHE A 114 13.75 16.95 -7.10
N ASP A 115 14.72 17.74 -6.64
CA ASP A 115 15.73 18.35 -7.51
C ASP A 115 16.43 17.27 -8.35
N ALA A 116 16.86 17.64 -9.56
CA ALA A 116 17.18 16.75 -10.68
C ALA A 116 18.26 15.66 -10.41
N THR A 117 18.94 15.73 -9.27
CA THR A 117 20.01 14.80 -8.88
C THR A 117 19.54 13.71 -7.90
N ASP A 118 18.33 13.80 -7.35
CA ASP A 118 17.87 12.98 -6.22
C ASP A 118 16.78 11.95 -6.60
N ASP A 119 17.00 11.26 -7.72
CA ASP A 119 16.12 10.17 -8.22
C ASP A 119 15.85 9.08 -7.18
N LEU A 120 16.77 8.90 -6.23
CA LEU A 120 16.63 7.93 -5.15
C LEU A 120 15.48 8.31 -4.19
N VAL A 121 15.34 9.59 -3.84
CA VAL A 121 14.29 10.07 -2.93
C VAL A 121 12.91 9.85 -3.56
N ARG A 122 12.76 10.20 -4.84
CA ARG A 122 11.52 9.96 -5.59
C ARG A 122 11.19 8.47 -5.68
N SER A 123 12.19 7.63 -5.95
CA SER A 123 12.00 6.19 -6.08
C SER A 123 11.62 5.52 -4.74
N VAL A 124 12.24 5.96 -3.63
CA VAL A 124 11.89 5.47 -2.29
C VAL A 124 10.47 5.88 -1.91
N TYR A 125 10.09 7.13 -2.19
CA TYR A 125 8.74 7.62 -1.95
C TYR A 125 7.69 6.77 -2.70
N GLU A 126 7.91 6.54 -3.99
CA GLU A 126 7.01 5.72 -4.83
C GLU A 126 6.90 4.31 -4.26
N LEU A 127 8.03 3.67 -3.93
CA LEU A 127 8.02 2.34 -3.31
C LEU A 127 7.22 2.33 -2.00
N CYS A 128 7.42 3.31 -1.13
CA CYS A 128 6.66 3.44 0.12
C CYS A 128 5.16 3.57 -0.15
N ALA A 129 4.77 4.43 -1.10
CA ALA A 129 3.37 4.59 -1.49
C ALA A 129 2.77 3.26 -2.00
N LEU A 130 3.49 2.51 -2.83
CA LEU A 130 3.06 1.19 -3.30
C LEU A 130 2.86 0.21 -2.16
N VAL A 131 3.86 0.10 -1.29
CA VAL A 131 3.86 -0.83 -0.17
C VAL A 131 2.71 -0.52 0.77
N THR A 132 2.43 0.76 1.04
CA THR A 132 1.26 1.16 1.84
C THR A 132 -0.04 0.72 1.17
N LEU A 133 -0.24 0.97 -0.12
CA LEU A 133 -1.46 0.57 -0.82
C LEU A 133 -1.64 -0.96 -0.85
N LEU A 134 -0.55 -1.71 -1.10
CA LEU A 134 -0.57 -3.17 -1.08
C LEU A 134 -0.83 -3.72 0.33
N ALA A 135 -0.30 -3.08 1.38
CA ALA A 135 -0.56 -3.48 2.76
C ALA A 135 -2.04 -3.33 3.10
N LEU A 136 -2.72 -2.28 2.63
CA LEU A 136 -4.17 -2.12 2.82
C LEU A 136 -4.97 -3.22 2.14
N VAL A 137 -4.59 -3.58 0.90
CA VAL A 137 -5.22 -4.72 0.21
C VAL A 137 -4.94 -6.04 0.93
N PHE A 138 -3.73 -6.22 1.48
CA PHE A 138 -3.43 -7.39 2.28
C PHE A 138 -4.30 -7.47 3.54
N VAL A 139 -4.52 -6.35 4.23
CA VAL A 139 -5.46 -6.29 5.37
C VAL A 139 -6.89 -6.63 4.93
N GLN A 140 -7.33 -6.15 3.76
CA GLN A 140 -8.62 -6.52 3.17
C GLN A 140 -8.74 -8.03 2.93
N ILE A 141 -7.70 -8.68 2.37
CA ILE A 141 -7.66 -10.13 2.17
C ILE A 141 -7.80 -10.85 3.51
N VAL A 142 -6.98 -10.47 4.49
CA VAL A 142 -7.01 -11.06 5.83
C VAL A 142 -8.40 -10.91 6.46
N PHE A 143 -9.02 -9.74 6.33
CA PHE A 143 -10.38 -9.47 6.81
C PHE A 143 -11.42 -10.40 6.17
N ILE A 144 -11.35 -10.58 4.84
CA ILE A 144 -12.26 -11.47 4.11
C ILE A 144 -12.05 -12.92 4.58
N VAL A 145 -10.80 -13.40 4.58
CA VAL A 145 -10.46 -14.77 5.00
C VAL A 145 -10.89 -15.03 6.44
N ALA A 146 -10.65 -14.09 7.36
CA ALA A 146 -11.03 -14.23 8.76
C ALA A 146 -12.55 -14.24 9.00
N ASN A 147 -13.36 -13.84 8.02
CA ASN A 147 -14.82 -13.94 8.06
C ASN A 147 -15.37 -15.13 7.27
N LEU A 148 -14.52 -15.87 6.56
CA LEU A 148 -14.87 -17.12 5.87
C LEU A 148 -14.50 -18.37 6.68
N LEU A 149 -13.59 -18.22 7.66
CA LEU A 149 -13.15 -19.26 8.59
C LEU A 149 -13.96 -19.21 9.88
#